data_AF-A0A380BGC1-F1
#
_entry.id   AF-A0A380BGC1-F1
#
_cell.length_a   1.000
_cell.length_b   1.000
_cell.length_c   1.000
_cell.angle_alpha   90.00
_cell.angle_beta   90.00
_cell.angle_gamma   90.00
#
_symmetry.space_group_name_H-M   'P 1'
#
loop_
_entity.id
_entity.type
_entity.pdbx_description
1 polymer ?
#
loop_
_entity_poly.entity_id
_entity_poly.type
_entity_poly.pdbx_seq_one_letter_code
_entity_poly.pdbx_strand_id
1 'polypeptide(L)'
;MTEAPGIGQNFSKISENVDVISSMIYPSHWTSYFGIAKPDLEPYKLVAEYAKVENEVLGKLENQPVSRPWLQDFTASWLGSGNYLKYGKAEVEAQIKALQDNGINEYLLWNAGNTYSTGVNYKP
;
A
#
# COMPACT_ATOMS: atom_id res chain seq x y z
N MET A 1 -7.31 1.75 -14.02
CA MET A 1 -5.99 2.10 -14.59
C MET A 1 -5.58 1.01 -15.55
N THR A 2 -5.38 1.30 -16.84
CA THR A 2 -5.17 0.25 -17.85
C THR A 2 -3.71 -0.21 -17.90
N GLU A 3 -2.76 0.66 -17.57
CA GLU A 3 -1.33 0.37 -17.47
C GLU A 3 -0.69 1.35 -16.47
N ALA A 4 0.26 0.90 -15.66
CA ALA A 4 1.17 1.78 -14.93
C ALA A 4 2.25 2.25 -15.91
N PRO A 5 2.31 3.55 -16.30
CA PRO A 5 3.28 4.02 -17.28
C PRO A 5 4.70 3.77 -16.80
N GLY A 6 5.51 3.04 -17.58
CA GLY A 6 6.94 2.90 -17.35
C GLY A 6 7.43 1.66 -16.58
N ILE A 7 6.54 0.76 -16.14
CA ILE A 7 6.94 -0.50 -15.46
C ILE A 7 6.51 -1.78 -16.19
N GLY A 8 5.81 -1.67 -17.32
CA GLY A 8 5.39 -2.81 -18.14
C GLY A 8 4.35 -3.74 -17.49
N GLN A 9 3.64 -3.27 -16.47
CA GLN A 9 2.62 -4.05 -15.76
C GLN A 9 1.22 -3.56 -16.12
N ASN A 10 0.40 -4.49 -16.62
CA ASN A 10 -1.04 -4.30 -16.75
C ASN A 10 -1.72 -5.03 -15.60
N PHE A 11 -2.10 -4.27 -14.58
CA PHE A 11 -2.66 -4.79 -13.33
C PHE A 11 -3.90 -5.66 -13.56
N SER A 12 -4.81 -5.25 -14.45
CA SER A 12 -6.02 -6.01 -14.77
C SER A 12 -5.70 -7.37 -15.42
N LYS A 13 -4.80 -7.39 -16.42
CA LYS A 13 -4.41 -8.65 -17.09
C LYS A 13 -3.70 -9.63 -16.16
N ILE A 14 -2.87 -9.14 -15.24
CA ILE A 14 -2.21 -10.00 -14.24
C ILE A 14 -3.25 -10.55 -13.27
N SER A 15 -4.14 -9.68 -12.77
CA SER A 15 -5.17 -10.02 -11.79
C SER A 15 -6.12 -11.11 -12.28
N GLU A 16 -6.41 -11.17 -13.58
CA GLU A 16 -7.24 -12.24 -14.18
C GLU A 16 -6.61 -13.63 -14.15
N ASN A 17 -5.30 -13.74 -13.87
CA ASN A 17 -4.53 -14.98 -13.97
C ASN A 17 -3.89 -15.42 -12.65
N VAL A 18 -4.20 -14.75 -11.53
CA VAL A 18 -3.61 -15.04 -10.22
C VAL A 18 -4.70 -15.15 -9.15
N ASP A 19 -4.45 -15.94 -8.11
CA ASP A 19 -5.36 -16.04 -6.96
C ASP A 19 -5.14 -14.90 -5.95
N VAL A 20 -3.93 -14.31 -5.93
CA VAL A 20 -3.52 -13.27 -4.97
C VAL A 20 -2.73 -12.20 -5.71
N ILE A 21 -3.03 -10.94 -5.40
CA ILE A 21 -2.25 -9.79 -5.87
C ILE A 21 -1.60 -9.06 -4.69
N SER A 22 -0.28 -8.86 -4.81
CA SER A 22 0.53 -8.20 -3.77
C SER A 22 1.15 -6.92 -4.30
N SER A 23 0.33 -5.88 -4.37
CA SER A 23 0.74 -4.54 -4.75
C SER A 23 1.73 -3.93 -3.74
N MET A 24 2.67 -3.13 -4.22
CA MET A 24 3.69 -2.48 -3.40
C MET A 24 3.29 -1.03 -3.12
N ILE A 25 2.68 -0.77 -1.97
CA ILE A 25 2.00 0.51 -1.68
C ILE A 25 2.73 1.36 -0.64
N TYR A 26 4.06 1.30 -0.66
CA TYR A 26 4.93 2.02 0.28
C TYR A 26 4.80 3.53 0.12
N PRO A 27 4.32 4.28 1.12
CA PRO A 27 4.15 5.72 0.97
C PRO A 27 5.39 6.49 0.52
N SER A 28 6.57 6.01 0.89
CA SER A 28 7.85 6.59 0.46
C SER A 28 8.18 6.47 -1.02
N HIS A 29 7.52 5.56 -1.76
CA HIS A 29 7.80 5.30 -3.17
C HIS A 29 6.80 5.96 -4.11
N TRP A 30 5.81 6.66 -3.56
CA TRP A 30 4.81 7.39 -4.33
C TRP A 30 5.22 8.85 -4.45
N THR A 31 5.11 9.38 -5.66
CA THR A 31 5.16 10.83 -5.90
C THR A 31 3.79 11.44 -5.59
N SER A 32 3.61 12.74 -5.87
CA SER A 32 2.32 13.38 -5.67
C SER A 32 1.22 12.70 -6.49
N TYR A 33 0.37 11.94 -5.82
CA TYR A 33 -0.74 11.17 -6.39
C TYR A 33 -1.95 11.22 -5.47
N PHE A 34 -3.15 10.93 -5.97
CA PHE A 34 -4.41 11.06 -5.21
C PHE A 34 -4.61 12.43 -4.53
N GLY A 35 -3.99 13.50 -5.05
CA GLY A 35 -4.01 14.83 -4.42
C GLY A 35 -3.19 14.93 -3.12
N ILE A 36 -2.31 13.96 -2.84
CA ILE A 36 -1.45 13.91 -1.67
C ILE A 36 -0.07 14.45 -2.07
N ALA A 37 0.27 15.65 -1.59
CA ALA A 37 1.52 16.31 -2.00
C ALA A 37 2.78 15.58 -1.49
N LYS A 38 2.70 14.98 -0.30
CA LYS A 38 3.81 14.27 0.36
C LYS A 38 3.31 12.95 0.93
N PRO A 39 3.23 11.88 0.12
CA PRO A 39 2.56 10.66 0.51
C PRO A 39 3.12 9.99 1.78
N ASP A 40 4.44 10.05 1.98
CA ASP A 40 5.07 9.47 3.18
C ASP A 40 4.73 10.21 4.48
N LEU A 41 4.07 11.38 4.40
CA LEU A 41 3.50 12.08 5.55
C LEU A 41 2.03 11.72 5.82
N GLU A 42 1.37 11.00 4.91
CA GLU A 42 -0.05 10.66 4.98
C GLU A 42 -0.28 9.16 4.72
N PRO A 43 0.33 8.24 5.49
CA PRO A 43 0.33 6.80 5.20
C PRO A 43 -1.08 6.20 5.11
N TYR A 44 -1.99 6.55 6.04
CA TYR A 44 -3.39 6.13 5.99
C TYR A 44 -4.05 6.54 4.67
N LYS A 45 -3.91 7.82 4.30
CA LYS A 45 -4.65 8.39 3.17
C LYS A 45 -4.17 7.81 1.86
N LEU A 46 -2.85 7.65 1.69
CA LEU A 46 -2.32 7.03 0.47
C LEU A 46 -2.85 5.59 0.33
N VAL A 47 -2.76 4.78 1.38
CA VAL A 47 -3.22 3.39 1.35
C VAL A 47 -4.73 3.30 1.12
N ALA A 48 -5.52 4.19 1.74
CA ALA A 48 -6.96 4.22 1.55
C ALA A 48 -7.36 4.60 0.11
N GLU A 49 -6.73 5.64 -0.47
CA GLU A 49 -7.01 6.02 -1.86
C GLU A 49 -6.55 4.96 -2.86
N TYR A 50 -5.41 4.31 -2.59
CA TYR A 50 -4.98 3.16 -3.38
C TYR A 50 -5.99 2.02 -3.32
N ALA A 51 -6.41 1.62 -2.12
CA ALA A 51 -7.34 0.50 -1.90
C ALA A 51 -8.68 0.72 -2.61
N LYS A 52 -9.21 1.94 -2.64
CA LYS A 52 -10.43 2.27 -3.41
C LYS A 52 -10.25 1.97 -4.90
N VAL A 53 -9.13 2.41 -5.48
CA VAL A 53 -8.86 2.19 -6.90
C VAL A 53 -8.59 0.72 -7.20
N GLU A 54 -7.85 0.04 -6.34
CA GLU A 54 -7.61 -1.40 -6.47
C GLU A 54 -8.93 -2.18 -6.42
N ASN A 55 -9.77 -1.93 -5.43
CA ASN A 55 -11.09 -2.56 -5.31
C ASN A 55 -11.99 -2.28 -6.53
N GLU A 56 -11.97 -1.06 -7.07
CA GLU A 56 -12.73 -0.73 -8.28
C GLU A 56 -12.23 -1.51 -9.51
N VAL A 57 -10.91 -1.74 -9.62
CA VAL A 57 -10.32 -2.48 -10.73
C VAL A 57 -10.58 -3.98 -10.57
N LEU A 58 -10.36 -4.53 -9.38
CA LEU A 58 -10.54 -5.95 -9.07
C LEU A 58 -12.02 -6.36 -9.12
N GLY A 59 -12.93 -5.50 -8.66
CA GLY A 59 -14.37 -5.76 -8.70
C GLY A 59 -14.99 -5.79 -10.10
N LYS A 60 -14.23 -5.46 -11.15
CA LYS A 60 -14.64 -5.62 -12.56
C LYS A 60 -14.25 -6.98 -13.14
N LEU A 61 -13.47 -7.79 -12.43
CA LEU A 61 -13.01 -9.10 -12.88
C LEU A 61 -14.03 -10.16 -12.49
N GLU A 62 -14.24 -11.14 -13.39
CA GLU A 62 -15.13 -12.28 -13.11
C GLU A 62 -14.57 -13.16 -11.96
N ASN A 63 -13.25 -13.39 -11.99
CA ASN A 63 -12.52 -14.07 -10.93
C ASN A 63 -11.67 -13.04 -10.19
N GLN A 64 -12.21 -12.50 -9.10
CA GLN A 64 -11.51 -11.50 -8.29
C GLN A 64 -10.39 -12.14 -7.46
N PRO A 65 -9.11 -11.73 -7.63
CA PRO A 65 -8.04 -12.19 -6.75
C PRO A 65 -8.16 -11.58 -5.35
N VAL A 66 -7.56 -12.26 -4.37
CA VAL A 66 -7.39 -11.70 -3.03
C VAL A 66 -6.35 -10.59 -3.07
N SER A 67 -6.69 -9.41 -2.54
CA SER A 67 -5.71 -8.34 -2.33
C SER A 67 -4.90 -8.60 -1.06
N ARG A 68 -3.57 -8.65 -1.20
CA ARG A 68 -2.59 -8.82 -0.13
C ARG A 68 -1.39 -7.89 -0.35
N PRO A 69 -1.56 -6.57 -0.20
CA PRO A 69 -0.52 -5.58 -0.48
C PRO A 69 0.64 -5.65 0.51
N TRP A 70 1.80 -5.16 0.07
CA TRP A 70 2.95 -4.92 0.91
C TRP A 70 2.89 -3.52 1.55
N LEU A 71 3.02 -3.47 2.87
CA LEU A 71 3.06 -2.27 3.69
C LEU A 71 4.49 -1.90 4.10
N GLN A 72 4.73 -0.60 4.24
CA GLN A 72 6.01 -0.04 4.65
C GLN A 72 6.17 -0.12 6.18
N ASP A 73 7.28 -0.69 6.65
CA ASP A 73 7.68 -0.67 8.06
C ASP A 73 9.12 -0.18 8.21
N PHE A 74 9.52 0.83 7.43
CA PHE A 74 10.83 1.46 7.47
C PHE A 74 10.71 2.99 7.31
N THR A 75 11.72 3.71 7.77
CA THR A 75 11.81 5.17 7.64
C THR A 75 12.58 5.55 6.37
N ALA A 76 11.95 6.30 5.47
CA ALA A 76 12.52 6.71 4.20
C ALA A 76 13.32 8.01 4.27
N SER A 77 14.40 8.03 5.06
CA SER A 77 15.15 9.27 5.34
C SER A 77 15.76 9.95 4.11
N TRP A 78 15.94 9.21 3.00
CA TRP A 78 16.45 9.73 1.73
C TRP A 78 15.51 10.73 1.05
N LEU A 79 14.23 10.80 1.45
CA LEU A 79 13.28 11.79 0.94
C LEU A 79 13.56 13.23 1.40
N GLY A 80 14.50 13.40 2.34
CA GLY A 80 14.87 14.70 2.89
C GLY A 80 13.92 15.18 3.99
N SER A 81 14.46 16.01 4.89
CA SER A 81 13.71 16.50 6.06
C SER A 81 12.40 17.18 5.65
N GLY A 82 11.31 16.85 6.35
CA GLY A 82 9.98 17.39 6.08
C GLY A 82 9.23 16.72 4.93
N ASN A 83 9.73 15.60 4.39
CA ASN A 83 9.04 14.80 3.37
C ASN A 83 8.77 13.35 3.79
N TYR A 84 9.18 12.94 4.98
CA TYR A 84 8.99 11.59 5.50
C TYR A 84 8.61 11.58 6.98
N LEU A 85 7.94 10.53 7.42
CA LEU A 85 7.71 10.24 8.84
C LEU A 85 8.75 9.24 9.35
N LYS A 86 9.10 9.37 10.64
CA LYS A 86 9.79 8.27 11.33
C LYS A 86 8.75 7.18 11.58
N TYR A 87 8.90 6.06 10.88
CA TYR A 87 7.99 4.94 11.02
C TYR A 87 8.17 4.23 12.35
N GLY A 88 7.06 4.05 13.04
CA GLY A 88 6.91 3.11 14.13
C GLY A 88 5.50 2.55 14.13
N LYS A 89 5.02 2.21 15.33
CA LYS A 89 3.70 1.61 15.53
C LYS A 89 2.57 2.37 14.82
N ALA A 90 2.50 3.68 15.01
CA ALA A 90 1.37 4.49 14.55
C ALA A 90 1.26 4.51 13.02
N GLU A 91 2.39 4.61 12.32
CA GLU A 91 2.45 4.66 10.85
C GLU A 91 2.12 3.30 10.22
N VAL A 92 2.52 2.20 10.88
CA VAL A 92 2.14 0.84 10.44
C VAL A 92 0.65 0.60 10.68
N GLU A 93 0.14 0.91 11.87
CA GLU A 93 -1.29 0.77 12.19
C GLU A 93 -2.18 1.64 11.29
N ALA A 94 -1.71 2.83 10.90
CA ALA A 94 -2.40 3.71 9.97
C ALA A 94 -2.61 3.04 8.60
N GLN A 95 -1.61 2.34 8.08
CA GLN A 95 -1.75 1.60 6.82
C GLN A 95 -2.67 0.39 6.96
N ILE A 96 -2.53 -0.39 8.04
CA ILE A 96 -3.38 -1.56 8.32
C ILE A 96 -4.85 -1.12 8.43
N LYS A 97 -5.11 -0.06 9.19
CA LYS A 97 -6.45 0.50 9.34
C LYS A 97 -7.02 0.96 8.00
N ALA A 98 -6.21 1.58 7.15
CA ALA A 98 -6.66 2.00 5.82
C ALA A 98 -7.08 0.82 4.94
N LEU A 99 -6.38 -0.32 5.01
CA LEU A 99 -6.80 -1.55 4.33
C LEU A 99 -8.11 -2.10 4.90
N GLN A 100 -8.21 -2.21 6.23
CA GLN A 100 -9.40 -2.71 6.93
C GLN A 100 -10.65 -1.88 6.63
N ASP A 101 -10.54 -0.55 6.69
CA ASP A 101 -11.64 0.37 6.38
C ASP A 101 -12.10 0.27 4.91
N ASN A 102 -11.28 -0.33 4.03
CA ASN A 102 -11.61 -0.62 2.63
C ASN A 102 -11.84 -2.12 2.36
N GLY A 103 -12.06 -2.93 3.40
CA GLY A 103 -12.42 -4.35 3.27
C GLY A 103 -11.26 -5.28 2.88
N ILE A 104 -10.01 -4.81 2.91
CA ILE A 104 -8.82 -5.63 2.66
C ILE A 104 -8.25 -6.08 4.01
N ASN A 105 -8.25 -7.40 4.24
CA ASN A 105 -7.89 -8.00 5.54
C ASN A 105 -6.54 -8.73 5.51
N GLU A 106 -5.87 -8.78 4.37
CA GLU A 106 -4.57 -9.42 4.23
C GLU A 106 -3.52 -8.39 3.82
N TYR A 107 -2.30 -8.55 4.33
CA TYR A 107 -1.17 -7.70 4.00
C TYR A 107 0.15 -8.41 4.32
N LEU A 108 1.23 -7.89 3.77
CA LEU A 108 2.60 -8.29 4.07
C LEU A 108 3.38 -7.05 4.54
N LEU A 109 4.38 -7.24 5.41
CA LEU A 109 5.21 -6.13 5.90
C LEU A 109 6.60 -6.20 5.29
N TRP A 110 7.09 -5.06 4.83
CA TRP A 110 8.43 -4.94 4.26
C TRP A 110 9.32 -4.00 5.06
N ASN A 111 10.51 -4.51 5.41
CA ASN A 111 11.65 -3.71 5.87
C ASN A 111 12.94 -4.44 5.46
N ALA A 112 13.80 -3.78 4.66
CA ALA A 112 15.06 -4.37 4.19
C ALA A 112 16.05 -4.72 5.31
N GLY A 113 15.97 -4.05 6.46
CA GLY A 113 16.73 -4.38 7.67
C GLY A 113 16.14 -5.53 8.48
N ASN A 114 15.06 -6.17 8.03
CA ASN A 114 14.35 -7.25 8.72
C ASN A 114 14.00 -6.93 10.19
N THR A 115 13.79 -5.64 10.48
CA THR A 115 13.42 -5.15 11.81
C THR A 115 12.03 -4.55 11.70
N TYR A 116 11.09 -5.07 12.48
CA TYR A 116 9.68 -4.67 12.38
C TYR A 116 9.24 -3.93 13.64
N SER A 117 8.30 -3.00 13.47
CA SER A 117 7.74 -2.20 14.55
C SER A 117 7.07 -3.09 15.60
N THR A 118 7.41 -2.86 16.88
CA THR A 118 6.86 -3.66 17.99
C THR A 118 5.58 -3.03 18.54
N GLY A 119 4.70 -3.86 19.11
CA GLY A 119 3.46 -3.39 19.75
C GLY A 119 2.35 -2.93 18.81
N VAL A 120 2.51 -3.17 17.50
CA VAL A 120 1.48 -2.98 16.47
C VAL A 120 0.35 -3.98 16.67
N ASN A 121 -0.88 -3.52 16.55
CA ASN A 121 -2.04 -4.39 16.48
C ASN A 121 -2.23 -4.92 15.05
N TYR A 122 -1.79 -6.17 14.83
CA TYR A 122 -1.96 -6.87 13.55
C TYR A 122 -3.30 -7.61 13.42
N LYS A 123 -4.16 -7.54 14.44
CA LYS A 123 -5.42 -8.29 14.44
C LYS A 123 -6.45 -7.63 13.51
N PRO A 124 -7.24 -8.44 12.78
CA PRO A 124 -8.45 -7.98 12.09
C PRO A 124 -9.46 -7.34 13.04
#